data_AF-A0A3Q9RLP5-F1
#
_entry.id   AF-A0A3Q9RLP5-F1
#
_cell.length_a   1.000
_cell.length_b   1.000
_cell.length_c   1.000
_cell.angle_alpha   90.00
_cell.angle_beta   90.00
_cell.angle_gamma   90.00
#
_symmetry.space_group_name_H-M   'P 1'
#
loop_
_entity.id
_entity.type
_entity.pdbx_description
1 polymer ?
#
loop_
_entity_poly.entity_id
_entity_poly.type
_entity_poly.pdbx_seq_one_letter_code
_entity_poly.pdbx_strand_id
1 'polypeptide(L)'
;MKRYLLKAGVLTCLTLGLFYEEASAESTLASKCEAYGEIQPNQNPSFQHVNCLLTNAALEANIPPEVVKAVTTQENGGWKQFDANGKPIISDDDGIGLMQITNQPQYDQQKLQNDISYNIEAGIEILNGMYKRTDLPKIKGADKQVIENWYFPVMAYNGSKPVNSPLVQLTGAKNKNAYQEKVFHHIENDSFLENTSLGKFPFKTADFEYDPTSNKNIAFRTMKYSLTDQIHPSAYFFKKGDKVVVTKNNANFRLKPSTLANSQTKLKENTTLIINGTFKYDLSATSQNQFVWYPVQTADKKLTGYIPSAYITKKIDKPSVNTIDDNDTYLSGKAAANAIIEIKRNNKKFKSTKANANGNFKVKIGVQKAGTSLTVTFKNEFNATSPAKTVTVVDKTPPATPTISTIKKTTKTVTGKTEAYATIQLKVKQKVIGSRKADKSGKYTIKITPQKSGTTVTATATDKAGNKSKPATRTVQ
;
A
#
# COMPACT_ATOMS: atom_id res chain seq x y z
N MET A 1 -51.42 53.93 -14.46
CA MET A 1 -52.59 54.54 -13.79
C MET A 1 -53.10 53.59 -12.72
N LYS A 2 -53.27 54.10 -11.50
CA LYS A 2 -53.80 53.40 -10.32
C LYS A 2 -55.26 52.96 -10.54
N ARG A 3 -55.68 51.86 -9.91
CA ARG A 3 -56.81 51.85 -8.96
C ARG A 3 -56.87 50.57 -8.12
N TYR A 4 -57.01 50.77 -6.82
CA TYR A 4 -57.31 49.81 -5.77
C TYR A 4 -58.84 49.64 -5.62
N LEU A 5 -59.29 48.49 -5.07
CA LEU A 5 -60.44 48.29 -4.14
C LEU A 5 -60.58 46.76 -3.90
N LEU A 6 -60.09 46.20 -2.78
CA LEU A 6 -60.72 45.95 -1.46
C LEU A 6 -61.88 44.92 -1.38
N LYS A 7 -61.52 43.72 -0.90
CA LYS A 7 -62.12 42.80 0.11
C LYS A 7 -63.59 42.29 0.00
N ALA A 8 -63.69 40.96 -0.04
CA ALA A 8 -64.48 40.07 0.85
C ALA A 8 -63.86 38.66 0.70
N GLY A 9 -63.55 37.82 1.69
CA GLY A 9 -64.12 37.63 3.02
C GLY A 9 -64.94 36.33 3.04
N VAL A 10 -64.31 35.15 2.95
CA VAL A 10 -64.95 33.88 3.32
C VAL A 10 -63.98 33.03 4.13
N LEU A 11 -64.38 32.81 5.37
CA LEU A 11 -63.77 31.99 6.40
C LEU A 11 -64.28 30.56 6.20
N THR A 12 -63.39 29.61 5.89
CA THR A 12 -63.74 28.19 5.85
C THR A 12 -62.92 27.45 6.89
N CYS A 13 -63.64 26.92 7.90
CA CYS A 13 -63.11 26.22 9.05
C CYS A 13 -62.21 25.03 8.65
N LEU A 14 -61.03 24.97 9.27
CA LEU A 14 -60.25 23.74 9.39
C LEU A 14 -61.01 22.74 10.26
N THR A 15 -61.29 21.55 9.72
CA THR A 15 -61.47 20.35 10.52
C THR A 15 -60.23 19.48 10.36
N LEU A 16 -59.44 19.43 11.43
CA LEU A 16 -58.31 18.52 11.61
C LEU A 16 -58.79 17.06 11.54
N GLY A 17 -58.40 16.34 10.50
CA GLY A 17 -58.33 14.89 10.47
C GLY A 17 -56.87 14.49 10.61
N LEU A 18 -56.48 14.06 11.81
CA LEU A 18 -55.18 13.50 12.14
C LEU A 18 -55.01 12.15 11.43
N PHE A 19 -54.26 12.14 10.33
CA PHE A 19 -53.53 10.96 9.89
C PHE A 19 -52.04 11.30 9.99
N TYR A 20 -51.47 11.02 11.16
CA TYR A 20 -50.03 10.80 11.29
C TYR A 20 -49.74 9.44 10.65
N GLU A 21 -49.57 9.41 9.33
CA GLU A 21 -48.64 8.44 8.76
C GLU A 21 -47.25 9.02 9.00
N GLU A 22 -46.61 8.59 10.08
CA GLU A 22 -45.16 8.61 10.12
C GLU A 22 -44.68 7.66 9.04
N ALA A 23 -44.43 8.20 7.84
CA ALA A 23 -43.53 7.58 6.90
C ALA A 23 -42.17 7.52 7.60
N SER A 24 -41.91 6.40 8.29
CA SER A 24 -40.61 6.05 8.82
C SER A 24 -39.62 6.19 7.67
N ALA A 25 -38.76 7.20 7.72
CA ALA A 25 -37.63 7.29 6.80
C ALA A 25 -36.80 6.03 7.05
N GLU A 26 -36.93 5.05 6.16
CA GLU A 26 -36.16 3.82 6.18
C GLU A 26 -34.67 4.20 6.24
N SER A 27 -33.94 3.64 7.21
CA SER A 27 -32.50 3.90 7.30
C SER A 27 -31.88 3.56 5.95
N THR A 28 -31.09 4.48 5.40
CA THR A 28 -30.33 4.27 4.16
C THR A 28 -29.38 3.08 4.24
N LEU A 29 -29.11 2.59 5.45
CA LEU A 29 -28.32 1.41 5.71
C LEU A 29 -29.08 0.12 5.40
N ALA A 30 -30.35 0.03 5.81
CA ALA A 30 -31.20 -1.14 5.58
C ALA A 30 -31.40 -1.37 4.07
N SER A 31 -31.66 -0.31 3.31
CA SER A 31 -31.82 -0.39 1.86
C SER A 31 -30.56 -0.89 1.13
N LYS A 32 -29.37 -0.66 1.68
CA LYS A 32 -28.10 -1.17 1.10
C LYS A 32 -27.89 -2.68 1.30
N CYS A 33 -28.69 -3.29 2.19
CA CYS A 33 -28.60 -4.69 2.57
C CYS A 33 -29.89 -5.48 2.29
N GLU A 34 -30.83 -4.90 1.53
CA GLU A 34 -32.13 -5.48 1.17
C GLU A 34 -32.03 -6.89 0.54
N ALA A 35 -30.90 -7.23 -0.08
CA ALA A 35 -30.64 -8.55 -0.66
C ALA A 35 -30.68 -9.69 0.38
N TYR A 36 -30.61 -9.36 1.68
CA TYR A 36 -30.73 -10.30 2.79
C TYR A 36 -32.14 -10.34 3.41
N GLY A 37 -33.10 -9.64 2.82
CA GLY A 37 -34.47 -9.52 3.31
C GLY A 37 -34.65 -8.47 4.40
N GLU A 38 -35.89 -8.31 4.85
CA GLU A 38 -36.26 -7.35 5.91
C GLU A 38 -35.77 -7.82 7.29
N ILE A 39 -35.31 -6.87 8.10
CA ILE A 39 -34.95 -7.12 9.50
C ILE A 39 -36.23 -7.31 10.30
N GLN A 40 -36.39 -8.49 10.90
CA GLN A 40 -37.57 -8.81 11.71
C GLN A 40 -37.41 -8.30 13.15
N PRO A 41 -38.47 -7.75 13.77
CA PRO A 41 -38.43 -7.33 15.16
C PRO A 41 -38.02 -8.46 16.11
N ASN A 42 -37.19 -8.16 17.10
CA ASN A 42 -36.76 -9.09 18.14
C ASN A 42 -36.05 -10.36 17.62
N GLN A 43 -35.53 -10.32 16.40
CA GLN A 43 -34.81 -11.42 15.77
C GLN A 43 -33.45 -10.95 15.26
N ASN A 44 -32.43 -11.78 15.43
CA ASN A 44 -31.11 -11.48 14.87
C ASN A 44 -31.10 -11.75 13.36
N PRO A 45 -30.66 -10.78 12.52
CA PRO A 45 -30.37 -11.06 11.12
C PRO A 45 -29.29 -12.13 10.96
N SER A 46 -29.17 -12.69 9.76
CA SER A 46 -28.04 -13.59 9.45
C SER A 46 -26.69 -12.87 9.61
N PHE A 47 -25.63 -13.63 9.87
CA PHE A 47 -24.28 -13.07 10.02
C PHE A 47 -23.88 -12.22 8.80
N GLN A 48 -24.19 -12.66 7.58
CA GLN A 48 -23.88 -11.88 6.36
C GLN A 48 -24.74 -10.62 6.22
N HIS A 49 -25.97 -10.61 6.74
CA HIS A 49 -26.77 -9.39 6.81
C HIS A 49 -26.11 -8.38 7.77
N VAL A 50 -25.73 -8.81 8.98
CA VAL A 50 -25.00 -7.92 9.93
C VAL A 50 -23.65 -7.47 9.36
N ASN A 51 -22.91 -8.36 8.68
CA ASN A 51 -21.69 -8.01 7.94
C ASN A 51 -21.92 -6.88 6.94
N CYS A 52 -23.03 -6.94 6.20
CA CYS A 52 -23.42 -5.90 5.25
C CYS A 52 -23.71 -4.56 5.94
N LEU A 53 -24.48 -4.58 7.04
CA LEU A 53 -24.81 -3.37 7.80
C LEU A 53 -23.54 -2.72 8.38
N LEU A 54 -22.72 -3.48 9.11
CA LEU A 54 -21.47 -2.98 9.70
C LEU A 54 -20.51 -2.42 8.63
N THR A 55 -20.38 -3.12 7.50
CA THR A 55 -19.49 -2.69 6.40
C THR A 55 -19.96 -1.36 5.79
N ASN A 56 -21.24 -1.25 5.46
CA ASN A 56 -21.76 -0.06 4.80
C ASN A 56 -21.74 1.17 5.73
N ALA A 57 -22.12 0.99 6.99
CA ALA A 57 -22.10 2.07 7.96
C ALA A 57 -20.66 2.55 8.26
N ALA A 58 -19.69 1.62 8.34
CA ALA A 58 -18.27 1.98 8.45
C ALA A 58 -17.78 2.80 7.25
N LEU A 59 -18.15 2.39 6.03
CA LEU A 59 -17.76 3.09 4.80
C LEU A 59 -18.38 4.49 4.70
N GLU A 60 -19.64 4.67 5.09
CA GLU A 60 -20.30 5.99 5.17
C GLU A 60 -19.58 6.91 6.14
N ALA A 61 -19.14 6.37 7.28
CA ALA A 61 -18.35 7.10 8.25
C ALA A 61 -16.86 7.24 7.86
N ASN A 62 -16.42 6.72 6.71
CA ASN A 62 -15.01 6.66 6.29
C ASN A 62 -14.10 6.01 7.36
N ILE A 63 -14.55 4.90 7.94
CA ILE A 63 -13.84 4.05 8.89
C ILE A 63 -13.49 2.74 8.18
N PRO A 64 -12.27 2.18 8.37
CA PRO A 64 -11.96 0.81 7.98
C PRO A 64 -13.01 -0.18 8.50
N PRO A 65 -13.75 -0.88 7.63
CA PRO A 65 -14.71 -1.89 8.07
C PRO A 65 -14.07 -2.98 8.95
N GLU A 66 -12.79 -3.28 8.75
CA GLU A 66 -12.01 -4.18 9.60
C GLU A 66 -12.04 -3.75 11.07
N VAL A 67 -11.92 -2.44 11.35
CA VAL A 67 -11.93 -1.90 12.71
C VAL A 67 -13.32 -2.04 13.35
N VAL A 68 -14.38 -1.66 12.63
CA VAL A 68 -15.76 -1.72 13.15
C VAL A 68 -16.18 -3.16 13.44
N LYS A 69 -15.85 -4.09 12.53
CA LYS A 69 -16.15 -5.52 12.70
C LYS A 69 -15.40 -6.10 13.89
N ALA A 70 -14.13 -5.76 14.07
CA ALA A 70 -13.33 -6.26 15.18
C ALA A 70 -13.78 -5.67 16.54
N VAL A 71 -14.19 -4.40 16.59
CA VAL A 71 -14.85 -3.82 17.77
C VAL A 71 -16.13 -4.60 18.07
N THR A 72 -16.98 -4.82 17.07
CA THR A 72 -18.23 -5.57 17.22
C THR A 72 -17.99 -7.00 17.72
N THR A 73 -16.98 -7.70 17.19
CA THR A 73 -16.58 -9.03 17.66
C THR A 73 -16.09 -9.01 19.10
N GLN A 74 -15.38 -7.94 19.50
CA GLN A 74 -14.89 -7.80 20.87
C GLN A 74 -16.02 -7.49 21.86
N GLU A 75 -17.02 -6.71 21.46
CA GLU A 75 -18.20 -6.39 22.28
C GLU A 75 -19.15 -7.58 22.36
N ASN A 76 -19.46 -8.20 21.23
CA ASN A 76 -20.35 -9.34 21.13
C ASN A 76 -19.89 -10.28 20.01
N GLY A 77 -19.11 -11.30 20.37
CA GLY A 77 -18.52 -12.24 19.41
C GLY A 77 -19.54 -13.02 18.57
N GLY A 78 -20.82 -13.01 18.93
CA GLY A 78 -21.90 -13.63 18.13
C GLY A 78 -22.52 -12.71 17.08
N TRP A 79 -22.16 -11.42 17.09
CA TRP A 79 -22.80 -10.36 16.30
C TRP A 79 -24.33 -10.36 16.44
N LYS A 80 -24.80 -10.38 17.70
CA LYS A 80 -26.23 -10.43 18.04
C LYS A 80 -26.70 -9.18 18.74
N GLN A 81 -27.91 -8.74 18.41
CA GLN A 81 -28.66 -7.72 19.12
C GLN A 81 -29.53 -8.35 20.22
N PHE A 82 -30.10 -9.52 19.95
CA PHE A 82 -31.07 -10.19 20.82
C PHE A 82 -30.57 -11.56 21.32
N ASP A 83 -31.01 -11.98 22.51
CA ASP A 83 -30.76 -13.30 23.06
C ASP A 83 -31.64 -14.38 22.38
N ALA A 84 -31.58 -15.63 22.88
CA ALA A 84 -32.36 -16.73 22.34
C ALA A 84 -33.88 -16.58 22.53
N ASN A 85 -34.32 -15.70 23.44
CA ASN A 85 -35.73 -15.40 23.73
C ASN A 85 -36.22 -14.13 23.02
N GLY A 86 -35.38 -13.52 22.17
CA GLY A 86 -35.70 -12.26 21.49
C GLY A 86 -35.60 -11.02 22.37
N LYS A 87 -34.99 -11.12 23.56
CA LYS A 87 -34.75 -9.96 24.43
C LYS A 87 -33.46 -9.24 24.01
N PRO A 88 -33.39 -7.90 24.07
CA PRO A 88 -32.16 -7.17 23.82
C PRO A 88 -31.03 -7.68 24.73
N ILE A 89 -29.84 -7.89 24.16
CA ILE A 89 -28.65 -8.23 24.94
C ILE A 89 -28.18 -6.98 25.69
N ILE A 90 -28.07 -7.09 27.01
CA ILE A 90 -27.56 -6.04 27.89
C ILE A 90 -26.48 -6.67 28.77
N SER A 91 -25.26 -6.13 28.74
CA SER A 91 -24.16 -6.60 29.60
C SER A 91 -24.32 -6.16 31.05
N ASP A 92 -23.51 -6.73 31.93
CA ASP A 92 -23.47 -6.41 33.37
C ASP A 92 -23.15 -4.93 33.66
N ASP A 93 -22.52 -4.23 32.72
CA ASP A 93 -22.22 -2.79 32.78
C ASP A 93 -23.24 -1.91 32.04
N ASP A 94 -24.44 -2.45 31.76
CA ASP A 94 -25.54 -1.79 31.04
C ASP A 94 -25.25 -1.48 29.56
N GLY A 95 -24.33 -2.23 28.94
CA GLY A 95 -24.02 -2.12 27.51
C GLY A 95 -25.10 -2.73 26.63
N ILE A 96 -25.71 -1.91 25.77
CA ILE A 96 -26.88 -2.29 24.99
C ILE A 96 -26.51 -2.82 23.60
N GLY A 97 -27.01 -4.01 23.28
CA GLY A 97 -27.13 -4.55 21.93
C GLY A 97 -25.80 -4.95 21.27
N LEU A 98 -25.79 -4.99 19.94
CA LEU A 98 -24.69 -5.52 19.15
C LEU A 98 -23.33 -4.85 19.47
N MET A 99 -23.31 -3.53 19.59
CA MET A 99 -22.09 -2.75 19.83
C MET A 99 -21.91 -2.34 21.31
N GLN A 100 -22.71 -2.92 22.22
CA GLN A 100 -22.65 -2.75 23.68
C GLN A 100 -22.55 -1.27 24.13
N ILE A 101 -23.49 -0.46 23.64
CA ILE A 101 -23.51 0.99 23.87
C ILE A 101 -23.83 1.26 25.34
N THR A 102 -22.89 1.88 26.06
CA THR A 102 -22.95 2.06 27.51
C THR A 102 -22.84 3.53 27.90
N ASN A 103 -23.65 3.98 28.88
CA ASN A 103 -23.61 5.34 29.43
C ASN A 103 -23.79 6.47 28.40
N GLN A 104 -24.67 6.29 27.41
CA GLN A 104 -24.96 7.29 26.37
C GLN A 104 -26.44 7.70 26.37
N PRO A 105 -26.88 8.52 27.36
CA PRO A 105 -28.29 8.90 27.52
C PRO A 105 -28.82 9.78 26.39
N GLN A 106 -27.95 10.37 25.57
CA GLN A 106 -28.35 11.19 24.43
C GLN A 106 -28.97 10.40 23.29
N TYR A 107 -28.76 9.07 23.23
CA TYR A 107 -29.40 8.21 22.25
C TYR A 107 -30.76 7.73 22.75
N ASP A 108 -31.69 7.50 21.82
CA ASP A 108 -32.94 6.81 22.10
C ASP A 108 -32.67 5.38 22.60
N GLN A 109 -32.94 5.15 23.89
CA GLN A 109 -32.66 3.87 24.56
C GLN A 109 -33.55 2.73 24.04
N GLN A 110 -34.79 3.01 23.63
CA GLN A 110 -35.67 1.98 23.06
C GLN A 110 -35.18 1.56 21.68
N LYS A 111 -34.72 2.51 20.86
CA LYS A 111 -34.11 2.18 19.56
C LYS A 111 -32.79 1.45 19.71
N LEU A 112 -31.92 1.86 20.65
CA LEU A 112 -30.67 1.12 20.93
C LEU A 112 -30.92 -0.36 21.24
N GLN A 113 -32.02 -0.67 21.93
CA GLN A 113 -32.40 -2.02 22.32
C GLN A 113 -33.05 -2.81 21.19
N ASN A 114 -33.91 -2.19 20.39
CA ASN A 114 -34.82 -2.90 19.49
C ASN A 114 -34.53 -2.72 17.99
N ASP A 115 -33.68 -1.76 17.63
CA ASP A 115 -33.27 -1.48 16.26
C ASP A 115 -31.76 -1.70 16.11
N ILE A 116 -31.40 -2.80 15.47
CA ILE A 116 -30.00 -3.18 15.23
C ILE A 116 -29.27 -2.17 14.34
N SER A 117 -29.95 -1.53 13.37
CA SER A 117 -29.34 -0.54 12.50
C SER A 117 -29.01 0.72 13.29
N TYR A 118 -29.95 1.17 14.14
CA TYR A 118 -29.72 2.29 15.03
C TYR A 118 -28.60 2.01 16.05
N ASN A 119 -28.54 0.79 16.61
CA ASN A 119 -27.44 0.37 17.50
C ASN A 119 -26.06 0.44 16.80
N ILE A 120 -25.98 -0.04 15.56
CA ILE A 120 -24.76 0.02 14.73
C ILE A 120 -24.37 1.47 14.44
N GLU A 121 -25.32 2.30 14.00
CA GLU A 121 -25.10 3.70 13.66
C GLU A 121 -24.59 4.48 14.88
N ALA A 122 -25.20 4.28 16.06
CA ALA A 122 -24.77 4.89 17.31
C ALA A 122 -23.34 4.46 17.71
N GLY A 123 -23.01 3.16 17.63
CA GLY A 123 -21.67 2.67 17.92
C GLY A 123 -20.61 3.25 16.98
N ILE A 124 -20.93 3.37 15.70
CA ILE A 124 -20.05 3.99 14.70
C ILE A 124 -19.87 5.48 14.95
N GLU A 125 -20.93 6.19 15.35
CA GLU A 125 -20.83 7.61 15.71
C GLU A 125 -19.92 7.82 16.92
N ILE A 126 -20.07 7.01 17.97
CA ILE A 126 -19.21 7.06 19.16
C ILE A 126 -17.76 6.79 18.79
N LEU A 127 -17.49 5.71 18.05
CA LEU A 127 -16.13 5.34 17.62
C LEU A 127 -15.51 6.45 16.76
N ASN A 128 -16.28 7.05 15.86
CA ASN A 128 -15.87 8.21 15.08
C ASN A 128 -15.60 9.44 15.96
N GLY A 129 -16.41 9.65 17.00
CA GLY A 129 -16.19 10.65 18.04
C GLY A 129 -14.85 10.45 18.74
N MET A 130 -14.50 9.21 19.08
CA MET A 130 -13.20 8.87 19.65
C MET A 130 -12.06 9.22 18.69
N TYR A 131 -12.21 8.99 17.39
CA TYR A 131 -11.19 9.41 16.40
C TYR A 131 -10.98 10.93 16.33
N LYS A 132 -12.04 11.71 16.57
CA LYS A 132 -12.00 13.19 16.52
C LYS A 132 -11.35 13.81 17.75
N ARG A 133 -11.27 13.09 18.87
CA ARG A 133 -10.62 13.55 20.10
C ARG A 133 -9.17 13.97 19.84
N THR A 134 -8.77 15.09 20.47
CA THR A 134 -7.44 15.67 20.34
C THR A 134 -6.49 15.25 21.47
N ASP A 135 -7.03 14.63 22.52
CA ASP A 135 -6.29 14.09 23.66
C ASP A 135 -5.85 12.63 23.45
N LEU A 136 -6.15 12.03 22.28
CA LEU A 136 -5.69 10.70 21.90
C LEU A 136 -4.50 10.75 20.93
N PRO A 137 -3.47 9.90 21.11
CA PRO A 137 -2.34 9.86 20.18
C PRO A 137 -2.74 9.39 18.77
N LYS A 138 -1.96 9.82 17.77
CA LYS A 138 -2.14 9.44 16.35
C LYS A 138 -0.84 9.00 15.69
N ILE A 139 -0.93 8.32 14.55
CA ILE A 139 0.23 8.00 13.71
C ILE A 139 0.52 9.20 12.79
N LYS A 140 1.78 9.62 12.75
CA LYS A 140 2.23 10.72 11.90
C LYS A 140 2.06 10.37 10.42
N GLY A 141 1.27 11.17 9.71
CA GLY A 141 1.05 11.02 8.27
C GLY A 141 0.04 9.94 7.89
N ALA A 142 -0.52 9.21 8.86
CA ALA A 142 -1.62 8.29 8.62
C ALA A 142 -2.95 9.03 8.69
N ASP A 143 -3.83 8.73 7.74
CA ASP A 143 -5.20 9.25 7.72
C ASP A 143 -6.17 8.26 8.38
N LYS A 144 -7.47 8.54 8.24
CA LYS A 144 -8.54 7.75 8.82
C LYS A 144 -8.74 6.38 8.15
N GLN A 145 -8.23 6.17 6.95
CA GLN A 145 -8.37 4.90 6.22
C GLN A 145 -7.30 3.88 6.60
N VAL A 146 -6.28 4.29 7.36
CA VAL A 146 -5.23 3.42 7.91
C VAL A 146 -5.72 2.76 9.20
N ILE A 147 -5.70 1.43 9.23
CA ILE A 147 -6.19 0.60 10.35
C ILE A 147 -5.45 0.94 11.65
N GLU A 148 -4.11 1.00 11.64
CA GLU A 148 -3.33 1.25 12.85
C GLU A 148 -3.58 2.61 13.48
N ASN A 149 -4.09 3.58 12.71
CA ASN A 149 -4.43 4.90 13.21
C ASN A 149 -5.70 4.91 14.09
N TRP A 150 -6.39 3.76 14.18
CA TRP A 150 -7.55 3.53 15.04
C TRP A 150 -7.20 2.91 16.39
N TYR A 151 -5.94 2.58 16.67
CA TYR A 151 -5.53 1.92 17.92
C TYR A 151 -6.01 2.67 19.18
N PHE A 152 -5.79 3.98 19.26
CA PHE A 152 -6.21 4.78 20.41
C PHE A 152 -7.71 5.12 20.42
N PRO A 153 -8.36 5.41 19.28
CA PRO A 153 -9.82 5.53 19.22
C PRO A 153 -10.54 4.27 19.70
N VAL A 154 -10.07 3.08 19.31
CA VAL A 154 -10.58 1.79 19.78
C VAL A 154 -10.36 1.61 21.28
N MET A 155 -9.16 1.95 21.79
CA MET A 155 -8.91 1.96 23.24
C MET A 155 -9.92 2.88 23.96
N ALA A 156 -10.15 4.08 23.42
CA ALA A 156 -11.02 5.07 24.03
C ALA A 156 -12.52 4.72 23.93
N TYR A 157 -12.92 3.88 22.97
CA TYR A 157 -14.28 3.35 22.87
C TYR A 157 -14.66 2.55 24.12
N ASN A 158 -13.77 1.65 24.57
CA ASN A 158 -13.93 0.96 25.85
C ASN A 158 -13.55 1.84 27.06
N GLY A 159 -12.51 2.66 26.91
CA GLY A 159 -12.06 3.64 27.90
C GLY A 159 -10.55 3.75 28.00
N SER A 160 -10.04 4.95 28.26
CA SER A 160 -8.60 5.22 28.44
C SER A 160 -8.13 4.95 29.87
N LYS A 161 -8.60 3.87 30.50
CA LYS A 161 -8.29 3.49 31.90
C LYS A 161 -6.97 2.70 32.00
N PRO A 162 -6.32 2.63 33.18
CA PRO A 162 -5.07 1.88 33.39
C PRO A 162 -5.08 0.45 32.87
N VAL A 163 -6.22 -0.27 32.99
CA VAL A 163 -6.39 -1.64 32.47
C VAL A 163 -6.16 -1.74 30.96
N ASN A 164 -6.40 -0.66 30.22
CA ASN A 164 -6.21 -0.57 28.78
C ASN A 164 -4.85 0.02 28.37
N SER A 165 -3.96 0.31 29.33
CA SER A 165 -2.59 0.71 29.00
C SER A 165 -1.93 -0.36 28.12
N PRO A 166 -1.28 0.01 26.99
CA PRO A 166 -0.60 -0.94 26.11
C PRO A 166 0.55 -1.70 26.78
N LEU A 167 1.14 -1.11 27.82
CA LEU A 167 2.25 -1.66 28.58
C LEU A 167 1.89 -1.75 30.07
N VAL A 168 2.36 -2.81 30.72
CA VAL A 168 2.35 -2.90 32.18
C VAL A 168 3.39 -1.94 32.74
N GLN A 169 2.96 -0.91 33.48
CA GLN A 169 3.83 0.20 33.90
C GLN A 169 5.11 -0.25 34.64
N LEU A 170 4.98 -1.25 35.53
CA LEU A 170 6.10 -1.73 36.35
C LEU A 170 7.16 -2.48 35.54
N THR A 171 6.74 -3.28 34.56
CA THR A 171 7.64 -4.22 33.86
C THR A 171 7.98 -3.77 32.43
N GLY A 172 7.20 -2.85 31.86
CA GLY A 172 7.25 -2.50 30.45
C GLY A 172 6.79 -3.61 29.52
N ALA A 173 6.26 -4.72 30.04
CA ALA A 173 5.76 -5.82 29.22
C ALA A 173 4.48 -5.42 28.48
N LYS A 174 4.27 -5.96 27.28
CA LYS A 174 3.05 -5.75 26.51
C LYS A 174 1.83 -6.29 27.26
N ASN A 175 0.82 -5.44 27.47
CA ASN A 175 -0.46 -5.83 28.05
C ASN A 175 -1.37 -6.42 26.98
N LYS A 176 -1.24 -7.73 26.72
CA LYS A 176 -2.05 -8.44 25.72
C LYS A 176 -3.56 -8.47 26.04
N ASN A 177 -3.94 -8.14 27.28
CA ASN A 177 -5.33 -8.14 27.73
C ASN A 177 -6.03 -6.80 27.54
N ALA A 178 -5.30 -5.74 27.20
CA ALA A 178 -5.88 -4.44 26.91
C ALA A 178 -6.89 -4.55 25.75
N TYR A 179 -7.99 -3.81 25.84
CA TYR A 179 -9.11 -3.92 24.91
C TYR A 179 -8.68 -3.80 23.44
N GLN A 180 -7.93 -2.76 23.10
CA GLN A 180 -7.47 -2.52 21.74
C GLN A 180 -6.49 -3.58 21.22
N GLU A 181 -5.76 -4.27 22.11
CA GLU A 181 -4.88 -5.37 21.70
C GLU A 181 -5.68 -6.59 21.26
N LYS A 182 -6.81 -6.86 21.93
CA LYS A 182 -7.75 -7.93 21.51
C LYS A 182 -8.45 -7.56 20.21
N VAL A 183 -8.93 -6.33 20.07
CA VAL A 183 -9.55 -5.84 18.82
C VAL A 183 -8.57 -5.99 17.64
N PHE A 184 -7.33 -5.53 17.80
CA PHE A 184 -6.34 -5.64 16.72
C PHE A 184 -5.97 -7.08 16.41
N HIS A 185 -6.01 -7.98 17.40
CA HIS A 185 -5.85 -9.41 17.18
C HIS A 185 -7.01 -10.00 16.35
N HIS A 186 -8.26 -9.58 16.60
CA HIS A 186 -9.40 -9.97 15.75
C HIS A 186 -9.24 -9.47 14.31
N ILE A 187 -8.70 -8.26 14.11
CA ILE A 187 -8.41 -7.76 12.75
C ILE A 187 -7.43 -8.67 12.01
N GLU A 188 -6.30 -9.01 12.64
CA GLU A 188 -5.29 -9.91 12.05
C GLU A 188 -5.90 -11.27 11.70
N ASN A 189 -6.67 -11.85 12.63
CA ASN A 189 -7.24 -13.20 12.47
C ASN A 189 -8.39 -13.25 11.45
N ASP A 190 -9.31 -12.30 11.49
CA ASP A 190 -10.60 -12.42 10.78
C ASP A 190 -10.64 -11.63 9.47
N SER A 191 -9.89 -10.52 9.38
CA SER A 191 -9.90 -9.64 8.20
C SER A 191 -8.75 -9.93 7.23
N PHE A 192 -7.60 -10.41 7.72
CA PHE A 192 -6.46 -10.77 6.88
C PHE A 192 -6.26 -12.29 6.71
N LEU A 193 -6.87 -13.13 7.57
CA LEU A 193 -6.94 -14.60 7.49
C LEU A 193 -5.59 -15.32 7.31
N GLU A 194 -4.47 -14.64 7.53
CA GLU A 194 -3.09 -15.08 7.24
C GLU A 194 -2.11 -14.37 8.19
N ASN A 195 -0.80 -14.58 8.00
CA ASN A 195 0.28 -13.99 8.78
C ASN A 195 0.50 -12.47 8.54
N THR A 196 -0.53 -11.72 8.13
CA THR A 196 -0.40 -10.25 8.07
C THR A 196 -0.34 -9.73 9.49
N SER A 197 0.80 -9.17 9.89
CA SER A 197 0.92 -8.48 11.16
C SER A 197 0.80 -6.98 10.95
N LEU A 198 -0.07 -6.35 11.75
CA LEU A 198 -0.25 -4.91 11.73
C LEU A 198 0.98 -4.21 12.32
N GLY A 199 1.21 -2.97 11.87
CA GLY A 199 2.37 -2.18 12.28
C GLY A 199 2.41 -1.97 13.79
N LYS A 200 3.56 -2.28 14.42
CA LYS A 200 3.70 -2.17 15.87
C LYS A 200 4.13 -0.78 16.29
N PHE A 201 3.47 -0.26 17.33
CA PHE A 201 3.87 1.01 17.95
C PHE A 201 5.17 0.84 18.77
N PRO A 202 6.10 1.79 18.69
CA PRO A 202 7.34 1.77 19.47
C PRO A 202 7.12 2.33 20.88
N PHE A 203 6.13 1.81 21.60
CA PHE A 203 5.73 2.31 22.91
C PHE A 203 6.83 2.20 23.97
N LYS A 204 6.83 3.16 24.89
CA LYS A 204 7.61 3.18 26.13
C LYS A 204 6.66 3.45 27.30
N THR A 205 6.98 2.95 28.49
CA THR A 205 6.15 3.21 29.68
C THR A 205 6.02 4.70 29.98
N ALA A 206 7.05 5.49 29.70
CA ALA A 206 7.03 6.95 29.83
C ALA A 206 6.03 7.65 28.88
N ASP A 207 5.51 6.97 27.86
CA ASP A 207 4.46 7.51 26.99
C ASP A 207 3.10 7.58 27.69
N PHE A 208 2.91 6.83 28.79
CA PHE A 208 1.67 6.67 29.52
C PHE A 208 1.84 7.04 30.99
N GLU A 209 1.13 8.06 31.44
CA GLU A 209 1.13 8.47 32.85
C GLU A 209 -0.21 8.14 33.50
N TYR A 210 -0.16 7.27 34.49
CA TYR A 210 -1.30 6.88 35.30
C TYR A 210 -0.84 6.18 36.58
N ASP A 211 -1.72 6.19 37.59
CA ASP A 211 -1.61 5.33 38.76
C ASP A 211 -2.30 3.98 38.44
N PRO A 212 -1.58 2.84 38.47
CA PRO A 212 -2.14 1.52 38.15
C PRO A 212 -3.32 1.09 39.04
N THR A 213 -3.46 1.69 40.22
CA THR A 213 -4.54 1.41 41.18
C THR A 213 -5.73 2.36 41.05
N SER A 214 -5.60 3.39 40.20
CA SER A 214 -6.59 4.43 40.04
C SER A 214 -7.63 4.11 38.96
N ASN A 215 -8.80 4.72 39.07
CA ASN A 215 -9.82 4.73 38.01
C ASN A 215 -9.74 5.97 37.10
N LYS A 216 -8.72 6.83 37.26
CA LYS A 216 -8.50 8.00 36.40
C LYS A 216 -8.05 7.57 35.01
N ASN A 217 -8.29 8.42 34.02
CA ASN A 217 -7.82 8.16 32.66
C ASN A 217 -6.29 8.30 32.57
N ILE A 218 -5.70 7.56 31.65
CA ILE A 218 -4.29 7.66 31.27
C ILE A 218 -4.05 9.03 30.65
N ALA A 219 -3.02 9.73 31.14
CA ALA A 219 -2.48 10.91 30.47
C ALA A 219 -1.41 10.47 29.47
N PHE A 220 -1.60 10.78 28.18
CA PHE A 220 -0.65 10.44 27.13
C PHE A 220 0.45 11.51 27.04
N ARG A 221 1.70 11.10 27.21
CA ARG A 221 2.88 11.99 27.08
C ARG A 221 3.40 12.05 25.65
N THR A 222 3.18 11.00 24.87
CA THR A 222 3.50 10.96 23.43
C THR A 222 2.23 10.96 22.59
N MET A 223 1.99 12.08 21.88
CA MET A 223 0.76 12.30 21.10
C MET A 223 0.89 11.94 19.61
N LYS A 224 2.12 11.75 19.10
CA LYS A 224 2.36 11.42 17.69
C LYS A 224 3.43 10.34 17.57
N TYR A 225 3.07 9.21 16.99
CA TYR A 225 3.98 8.09 16.75
C TYR A 225 4.44 8.05 15.29
N SER A 226 5.70 7.66 15.07
CA SER A 226 6.20 7.28 13.74
C SER A 226 6.51 5.79 13.78
N LEU A 227 5.78 5.00 13.00
CA LEU A 227 6.01 3.55 12.90
C LEU A 227 7.12 3.29 11.89
N THR A 228 7.92 2.26 12.16
CA THR A 228 8.92 1.73 11.21
C THR A 228 8.36 0.62 10.34
N ASP A 229 7.38 -0.11 10.89
CA ASP A 229 6.69 -1.19 10.24
C ASP A 229 5.72 -0.66 9.19
N GLN A 230 5.33 -1.54 8.27
CA GLN A 230 4.29 -1.23 7.30
C GLN A 230 2.96 -0.98 8.04
N ILE A 231 2.25 0.06 7.61
CA ILE A 231 0.87 0.35 8.04
C ILE A 231 -0.10 0.04 6.91
N HIS A 232 -1.34 -0.24 7.26
CA HIS A 232 -2.28 -0.90 6.35
C HIS A 232 -3.53 -0.04 6.13
N PRO A 233 -3.62 0.64 4.96
CA PRO A 233 -4.90 1.14 4.47
C PRO A 233 -5.88 -0.02 4.27
N SER A 234 -7.15 0.21 4.62
CA SER A 234 -8.20 -0.80 4.49
C SER A 234 -8.38 -1.27 3.04
N ALA A 235 -8.58 -2.58 2.89
CA ALA A 235 -8.82 -3.20 1.58
C ALA A 235 -10.19 -2.83 1.01
N TYR A 236 -11.11 -2.29 1.81
CA TYR A 236 -12.48 -1.95 1.40
C TYR A 236 -12.56 -0.67 0.57
N PHE A 237 -11.47 0.12 0.51
CA PHE A 237 -11.39 1.34 -0.28
C PHE A 237 -10.82 1.13 -1.69
N PHE A 238 -10.59 -0.11 -2.12
CA PHE A 238 -10.17 -0.38 -3.50
C PHE A 238 -11.24 0.02 -4.51
N LYS A 239 -10.79 0.61 -5.62
CA LYS A 239 -11.63 1.11 -6.71
C LYS A 239 -11.39 0.33 -7.99
N LYS A 240 -12.37 0.33 -8.89
CA LYS A 240 -12.21 -0.24 -10.24
C LYS A 240 -10.96 0.33 -10.92
N GLY A 241 -10.14 -0.55 -11.50
CA GLY A 241 -8.86 -0.22 -12.13
C GLY A 241 -7.66 -0.30 -11.20
N ASP A 242 -7.86 -0.38 -9.88
CA ASP A 242 -6.76 -0.59 -8.94
C ASP A 242 -6.05 -1.91 -9.21
N LYS A 243 -4.72 -1.86 -9.17
CA LYS A 243 -3.88 -3.05 -9.21
C LYS A 243 -3.63 -3.53 -7.79
N VAL A 244 -3.91 -4.80 -7.55
CA VAL A 244 -3.66 -5.49 -6.29
C VAL A 244 -2.81 -6.73 -6.54
N VAL A 245 -2.21 -7.27 -5.49
CA VAL A 245 -1.48 -8.53 -5.52
C VAL A 245 -2.05 -9.50 -4.52
N VAL A 246 -2.02 -10.79 -4.88
CA VAL A 246 -2.41 -11.88 -3.98
C VAL A 246 -1.38 -12.03 -2.86
N THR A 247 -1.83 -12.10 -1.62
CA THR A 247 -0.98 -12.12 -0.41
C THR A 247 -0.56 -13.52 0.05
N LYS A 248 -1.10 -14.58 -0.56
CA LYS A 248 -0.78 -15.97 -0.21
C LYS A 248 -0.62 -16.87 -1.42
N ASN A 249 0.12 -17.96 -1.24
CA ASN A 249 0.13 -19.05 -2.20
C ASN A 249 -1.16 -19.87 -2.13
N ASN A 250 -1.57 -20.43 -3.26
CA ASN A 250 -2.77 -21.27 -3.40
C ASN A 250 -4.07 -20.56 -3.00
N ALA A 251 -4.18 -19.25 -3.22
CA ALA A 251 -5.42 -18.51 -3.00
C ALA A 251 -6.52 -19.00 -3.96
N ASN A 252 -7.71 -19.29 -3.42
CA ASN A 252 -8.85 -19.74 -4.23
C ASN A 252 -9.40 -18.58 -5.07
N PHE A 253 -9.30 -18.70 -6.40
CA PHE A 253 -9.96 -17.81 -7.34
C PHE A 253 -11.26 -18.44 -7.81
N ARG A 254 -12.38 -17.75 -7.63
CA ARG A 254 -13.73 -18.34 -7.80
C ARG A 254 -14.54 -17.57 -8.84
N LEU A 255 -15.45 -18.26 -9.52
CA LEU A 255 -16.37 -17.64 -10.49
C LEU A 255 -17.54 -16.90 -9.81
N LYS A 256 -17.82 -17.22 -8.55
CA LYS A 256 -18.88 -16.61 -7.74
C LYS A 256 -18.31 -16.13 -6.40
N PRO A 257 -18.87 -15.07 -5.80
CA PRO A 257 -18.45 -14.56 -4.50
C PRO A 257 -19.01 -15.43 -3.38
N SER A 258 -18.48 -16.65 -3.23
CA SER A 258 -18.86 -17.52 -2.12
C SER A 258 -17.78 -18.52 -1.77
N THR A 259 -17.59 -18.75 -0.48
CA THR A 259 -16.65 -19.77 0.03
C THR A 259 -17.05 -21.20 -0.34
N LEU A 260 -18.36 -21.46 -0.50
CA LEU A 260 -18.90 -22.76 -0.90
C LEU A 260 -18.77 -23.03 -2.41
N ALA A 261 -18.62 -22.01 -3.24
CA ALA A 261 -18.50 -22.18 -4.69
C ALA A 261 -17.14 -22.78 -5.06
N ASN A 262 -17.06 -23.83 -5.88
CA ASN A 262 -15.77 -24.44 -6.24
C ASN A 262 -14.72 -23.43 -6.76
N SER A 263 -13.46 -23.67 -6.39
CA SER A 263 -12.34 -22.88 -6.90
C SER A 263 -12.16 -23.15 -8.40
N GLN A 264 -12.12 -22.11 -9.21
CA GLN A 264 -11.79 -22.23 -10.63
C GLN A 264 -10.31 -22.54 -10.82
N THR A 265 -9.45 -21.84 -10.07
CA THR A 265 -8.01 -22.06 -10.06
C THR A 265 -7.39 -21.56 -8.75
N LYS A 266 -6.11 -21.87 -8.56
CA LYS A 266 -5.31 -21.46 -7.41
C LYS A 266 -4.29 -20.41 -7.85
N LEU A 267 -4.36 -19.21 -7.29
CA LEU A 267 -3.39 -18.16 -7.58
C LEU A 267 -2.17 -18.26 -6.67
N LYS A 268 -1.02 -17.91 -7.24
CA LYS A 268 0.24 -17.79 -6.50
C LYS A 268 0.32 -16.44 -5.80
N GLU A 269 1.11 -16.39 -4.73
CA GLU A 269 1.46 -15.13 -4.09
C GLU A 269 2.09 -14.17 -5.12
N ASN A 270 1.87 -12.87 -4.96
CA ASN A 270 2.30 -11.81 -5.87
C ASN A 270 1.66 -11.82 -7.27
N THR A 271 0.69 -12.71 -7.53
CA THR A 271 -0.12 -12.63 -8.76
C THR A 271 -0.82 -11.27 -8.81
N THR A 272 -0.65 -10.54 -9.92
CA THR A 272 -1.28 -9.23 -10.08
C THR A 272 -2.70 -9.36 -10.61
N LEU A 273 -3.63 -8.72 -9.92
CA LEU A 273 -5.03 -8.62 -10.27
C LEU A 273 -5.42 -7.15 -10.46
N ILE A 274 -6.46 -6.92 -11.25
CA ILE A 274 -7.08 -5.62 -11.49
C ILE A 274 -8.50 -5.69 -10.93
N ILE A 275 -8.85 -4.77 -10.04
CA ILE A 275 -10.21 -4.64 -9.49
C ILE A 275 -11.15 -4.25 -10.64
N ASN A 276 -12.21 -5.03 -10.86
CA ASN A 276 -13.11 -4.88 -12.00
C ASN A 276 -14.45 -4.21 -11.64
N GLY A 277 -14.72 -3.99 -10.36
CA GLY A 277 -15.96 -3.39 -9.85
C GLY A 277 -15.95 -3.24 -8.34
N THR A 278 -17.10 -2.85 -7.79
CA THR A 278 -17.32 -2.83 -6.33
C THR A 278 -17.34 -4.25 -5.78
N PHE A 279 -16.94 -4.42 -4.53
CA PHE A 279 -17.00 -5.73 -3.88
C PHE A 279 -18.46 -6.21 -3.74
N LYS A 280 -18.61 -7.50 -3.47
CA LYS A 280 -19.86 -8.21 -3.18
C LYS A 280 -19.73 -8.94 -1.85
N TYR A 281 -20.86 -9.18 -1.19
CA TYR A 281 -20.91 -10.03 0.00
C TYR A 281 -20.97 -11.52 -0.39
N ASP A 282 -20.78 -12.41 0.59
CA ASP A 282 -20.86 -13.85 0.33
C ASP A 282 -22.29 -14.25 -0.02
N LEU A 283 -22.46 -15.04 -1.09
CA LEU A 283 -23.78 -15.57 -1.47
C LEU A 283 -24.31 -16.61 -0.49
N SER A 284 -23.44 -17.21 0.32
CA SER A 284 -23.86 -18.14 1.36
C SER A 284 -24.26 -17.38 2.61
N ALA A 285 -25.57 -17.38 2.93
CA ALA A 285 -26.10 -16.77 4.15
C ALA A 285 -25.56 -17.42 5.45
N THR A 286 -25.04 -18.64 5.38
CA THR A 286 -24.44 -19.36 6.52
C THR A 286 -22.94 -19.07 6.70
N SER A 287 -22.31 -18.39 5.73
CA SER A 287 -20.90 -17.99 5.80
C SER A 287 -20.66 -17.10 7.02
N GLN A 288 -19.65 -17.45 7.82
CA GLN A 288 -19.19 -16.66 8.97
C GLN A 288 -17.97 -15.78 8.62
N ASN A 289 -17.68 -15.60 7.33
CA ASN A 289 -16.55 -14.80 6.89
C ASN A 289 -16.88 -13.31 6.96
N GLN A 290 -15.95 -12.52 7.51
CA GLN A 290 -16.09 -11.08 7.65
C GLN A 290 -15.65 -10.31 6.40
N PHE A 291 -14.79 -10.90 5.57
CA PHE A 291 -14.30 -10.27 4.35
C PHE A 291 -15.39 -10.11 3.27
N VAL A 292 -15.08 -9.32 2.24
CA VAL A 292 -15.90 -9.16 1.04
C VAL A 292 -15.20 -9.74 -0.18
N TRP A 293 -15.92 -9.92 -1.27
CA TRP A 293 -15.42 -10.49 -2.52
C TRP A 293 -15.24 -9.40 -3.57
N TYR A 294 -14.01 -9.15 -3.99
CA TYR A 294 -13.76 -8.24 -5.09
C TYR A 294 -13.88 -8.97 -6.43
N PRO A 295 -14.69 -8.47 -7.38
CA PRO A 295 -14.60 -8.89 -8.77
C PRO A 295 -13.27 -8.39 -9.34
N VAL A 296 -12.51 -9.29 -9.94
CA VAL A 296 -11.14 -9.07 -10.40
C VAL A 296 -10.88 -9.72 -11.74
N GLN A 297 -9.88 -9.20 -12.44
CA GLN A 297 -9.30 -9.82 -13.63
C GLN A 297 -7.79 -9.97 -13.48
N THR A 298 -7.19 -11.04 -14.01
CA THR A 298 -5.73 -11.16 -14.09
C THR A 298 -5.14 -10.11 -15.01
N ALA A 299 -3.90 -9.71 -14.75
CA ALA A 299 -3.23 -8.67 -15.55
C ALA A 299 -3.11 -9.00 -17.06
N ASP A 300 -3.04 -10.28 -17.41
CA ASP A 300 -3.04 -10.78 -18.80
C ASP A 300 -4.45 -10.89 -19.41
N LYS A 301 -5.49 -10.52 -18.65
CA LYS A 301 -6.90 -10.53 -19.01
C LYS A 301 -7.52 -11.92 -19.26
N LYS A 302 -6.79 -13.01 -18.98
CA LYS A 302 -7.27 -14.37 -19.27
C LYS A 302 -8.31 -14.89 -18.29
N LEU A 303 -8.26 -14.47 -17.03
CA LEU A 303 -9.17 -14.95 -15.99
C LEU A 303 -9.94 -13.77 -15.39
N THR A 304 -11.25 -13.94 -15.25
CA THR A 304 -12.14 -13.03 -14.51
C THR A 304 -12.88 -13.84 -13.45
N GLY A 305 -13.06 -13.28 -12.26
CA GLY A 305 -13.68 -13.96 -11.14
C GLY A 305 -13.66 -13.10 -9.89
N TYR A 306 -13.67 -13.75 -8.73
CA TYR A 306 -13.73 -13.13 -7.43
C TYR A 306 -12.59 -13.61 -6.54
N ILE A 307 -12.09 -12.69 -5.72
CA ILE A 307 -11.12 -12.97 -4.67
C ILE A 307 -11.53 -12.27 -3.37
N PRO A 308 -11.35 -12.91 -2.19
CA PRO A 308 -11.56 -12.27 -0.90
C PRO A 308 -10.68 -11.04 -0.70
N SER A 309 -11.22 -9.99 -0.07
CA SER A 309 -10.44 -8.81 0.35
C SER A 309 -9.30 -9.19 1.29
N ALA A 310 -9.47 -10.23 2.10
CA ALA A 310 -8.44 -10.79 2.98
C ALA A 310 -7.18 -11.29 2.24
N TYR A 311 -7.30 -11.64 0.96
CA TYR A 311 -6.20 -12.24 0.18
C TYR A 311 -5.55 -11.29 -0.81
N ILE A 312 -5.84 -9.99 -0.72
CA ILE A 312 -5.31 -8.99 -1.64
C ILE A 312 -4.79 -7.77 -0.90
N THR A 313 -3.72 -7.19 -1.42
CA THR A 313 -3.20 -5.89 -0.98
C THR A 313 -2.84 -5.02 -2.19
N LYS A 314 -2.73 -3.71 -1.98
CA LYS A 314 -2.38 -2.78 -3.05
C LYS A 314 -1.04 -3.17 -3.68
N LYS A 315 -0.99 -3.23 -5.01
CA LYS A 315 0.26 -3.50 -5.72
C LYS A 315 1.21 -2.32 -5.58
N ILE A 316 2.46 -2.61 -5.20
CA ILE A 316 3.56 -1.64 -5.23
C ILE A 316 4.44 -1.94 -6.44
N ASP A 317 4.55 -0.96 -7.33
CA ASP A 317 5.43 -1.07 -8.49
C ASP A 317 6.90 -0.88 -8.09
N LYS A 318 7.81 -1.55 -8.81
CA LYS A 318 9.25 -1.29 -8.68
C LYS A 318 9.58 0.14 -9.12
N PRO A 319 10.64 0.77 -8.59
CA PRO A 319 11.08 2.07 -9.10
C PRO A 319 11.51 1.96 -10.57
N SER A 320 11.28 3.03 -11.32
CA SER A 320 11.94 3.25 -12.60
C SER A 320 13.28 3.91 -12.32
N VAL A 321 14.34 3.42 -12.95
CA VAL A 321 15.70 3.94 -12.81
C VAL A 321 16.24 4.14 -14.21
N ASN A 322 16.71 5.35 -14.49
CA ASN A 322 17.31 5.69 -15.78
C ASN A 322 18.59 4.87 -15.99
N THR A 323 18.94 4.61 -17.25
CA THR A 323 20.25 4.03 -17.58
C THR A 323 21.37 4.91 -17.04
N ILE A 324 22.45 4.28 -16.60
CA ILE A 324 23.61 4.96 -16.04
C ILE A 324 24.88 4.41 -16.66
N ASP A 325 25.83 5.28 -16.98
CA ASP A 325 27.15 4.92 -17.47
C ASP A 325 28.28 5.29 -16.50
N ASP A 326 29.49 4.91 -16.85
CA ASP A 326 30.71 5.10 -16.06
C ASP A 326 31.26 6.53 -16.10
N ASN A 327 30.54 7.49 -16.69
CA ASN A 327 30.81 8.91 -16.63
C ASN A 327 29.77 9.68 -15.81
N ASP A 328 28.59 9.08 -15.61
CA ASP A 328 27.52 9.67 -14.80
C ASP A 328 27.89 9.84 -13.32
N THR A 329 27.47 10.97 -12.75
CA THR A 329 27.67 11.29 -11.33
C THR A 329 26.38 11.27 -10.50
N TYR A 330 25.23 11.05 -11.16
CA TYR A 330 23.91 11.02 -10.54
C TYR A 330 23.12 9.80 -10.98
N LEU A 331 22.37 9.22 -10.03
CA LEU A 331 21.30 8.28 -10.35
C LEU A 331 19.97 9.02 -10.33
N SER A 332 19.11 8.76 -11.31
CA SER A 332 17.78 9.38 -11.38
C SER A 332 16.72 8.38 -11.82
N GLY A 333 15.46 8.71 -11.55
CA GLY A 333 14.34 7.84 -11.88
C GLY A 333 13.03 8.30 -11.27
N LYS A 334 12.06 7.38 -11.23
CA LYS A 334 10.73 7.57 -10.64
C LYS A 334 10.39 6.49 -9.62
N ALA A 335 9.67 6.89 -8.58
CA ALA A 335 9.10 6.04 -7.55
C ALA A 335 7.74 6.60 -7.10
N ALA A 336 7.12 6.01 -6.08
CA ALA A 336 5.96 6.62 -5.43
C ALA A 336 6.30 8.05 -4.95
N ALA A 337 5.32 8.96 -5.04
CA ALA A 337 5.49 10.34 -4.59
C ALA A 337 5.94 10.38 -3.12
N ASN A 338 6.86 11.28 -2.81
CA ASN A 338 7.40 11.46 -1.45
C ASN A 338 8.09 10.22 -0.83
N ALA A 339 8.28 9.14 -1.58
CA ALA A 339 8.88 7.90 -1.08
C ALA A 339 10.36 8.07 -0.74
N ILE A 340 10.81 7.30 0.25
CA ILE A 340 12.23 7.22 0.61
C ILE A 340 12.88 6.19 -0.31
N ILE A 341 13.82 6.63 -1.13
CA ILE A 341 14.62 5.78 -2.02
C ILE A 341 15.80 5.23 -1.25
N GLU A 342 16.03 3.93 -1.38
CA GLU A 342 17.20 3.24 -0.84
C GLU A 342 18.01 2.63 -1.98
N ILE A 343 19.31 2.89 -1.99
CA ILE A 343 20.22 2.41 -3.03
C ILE A 343 21.28 1.54 -2.38
N LYS A 344 21.42 0.32 -2.90
CA LYS A 344 22.52 -0.58 -2.59
C LYS A 344 23.50 -0.62 -3.77
N ARG A 345 24.79 -0.64 -3.45
CA ARG A 345 25.88 -0.87 -4.41
C ARG A 345 26.49 -2.23 -4.13
N ASN A 346 26.47 -3.13 -5.11
CA ASN A 346 26.91 -4.52 -4.96
C ASN A 346 26.30 -5.17 -3.69
N ASN A 347 24.98 -5.03 -3.53
CA ASN A 347 24.17 -5.50 -2.39
C ASN A 347 24.46 -4.88 -1.01
N LYS A 348 25.35 -3.89 -0.90
CA LYS A 348 25.61 -3.15 0.35
C LYS A 348 24.92 -1.78 0.34
N LYS A 349 24.38 -1.33 1.48
CA LYS A 349 23.78 0.02 1.63
C LYS A 349 24.77 1.09 1.11
N PHE A 350 24.29 2.02 0.30
CA PHE A 350 25.15 3.02 -0.33
C PHE A 350 24.64 4.45 -0.18
N LYS A 351 23.43 4.74 -0.65
CA LYS A 351 22.82 6.08 -0.59
C LYS A 351 21.33 5.97 -0.31
N SER A 352 20.76 7.07 0.18
CA SER A 352 19.32 7.28 0.27
C SER A 352 18.98 8.69 -0.20
N THR A 353 17.77 8.86 -0.74
CA THR A 353 17.22 10.17 -1.11
C THR A 353 15.70 10.10 -1.00
N LYS A 354 15.00 11.22 -1.17
CA LYS A 354 13.52 11.27 -1.22
C LYS A 354 13.07 11.58 -2.65
N ALA A 355 12.04 10.88 -3.12
CA ALA A 355 11.31 11.28 -4.32
C ALA A 355 10.48 12.54 -4.02
N ASN A 356 10.31 13.42 -5.01
CA ASN A 356 9.46 14.59 -4.86
C ASN A 356 7.96 14.24 -4.98
N ALA A 357 7.08 15.25 -4.90
CA ALA A 357 5.63 15.08 -5.02
C ALA A 357 5.19 14.49 -6.37
N ASN A 358 6.02 14.62 -7.41
CA ASN A 358 5.80 14.03 -8.74
C ASN A 358 6.46 12.66 -8.90
N GLY A 359 7.02 12.09 -7.82
CA GLY A 359 7.69 10.79 -7.82
C GLY A 359 9.10 10.79 -8.42
N ASN A 360 9.64 11.93 -8.85
CA ASN A 360 10.99 12.00 -9.41
C ASN A 360 12.04 11.99 -8.30
N PHE A 361 13.12 11.23 -8.47
CA PHE A 361 14.29 11.29 -7.60
C PHE A 361 15.57 11.54 -8.41
N LYS A 362 16.53 12.22 -7.79
CA LYS A 362 17.89 12.40 -8.28
C LYS A 362 18.85 12.41 -7.10
N VAL A 363 19.94 11.65 -7.18
CA VAL A 363 20.91 11.54 -6.09
C VAL A 363 22.33 11.47 -6.62
N LYS A 364 23.22 12.25 -6.01
CA LYS A 364 24.64 12.25 -6.35
C LYS A 364 25.28 10.95 -5.84
N ILE A 365 25.78 10.16 -6.78
CA ILE A 365 26.46 8.89 -6.48
C ILE A 365 27.97 8.95 -6.77
N GLY A 366 28.42 9.94 -7.54
CA GLY A 366 29.78 9.98 -8.08
C GLY A 366 29.99 8.94 -9.18
N VAL A 367 31.06 9.07 -9.94
CA VAL A 367 31.40 8.12 -11.01
C VAL A 367 31.51 6.69 -10.45
N GLN A 368 30.90 5.74 -11.16
CA GLN A 368 30.99 4.32 -10.84
C GLN A 368 31.75 3.59 -11.95
N LYS A 369 32.49 2.53 -11.59
CA LYS A 369 33.15 1.68 -12.59
C LYS A 369 32.10 0.94 -13.41
N ALA A 370 32.34 0.78 -14.72
CA ALA A 370 31.55 -0.09 -15.57
C ALA A 370 31.38 -1.49 -14.95
N GLY A 371 30.18 -2.07 -15.08
CA GLY A 371 29.81 -3.34 -14.46
C GLY A 371 29.37 -3.25 -12.99
N THR A 372 29.48 -2.08 -12.33
CA THR A 372 28.95 -1.90 -10.96
C THR A 372 27.44 -2.09 -10.96
N SER A 373 26.92 -2.85 -9.99
CA SER A 373 25.48 -3.09 -9.83
C SER A 373 24.89 -2.16 -8.77
N LEU A 374 23.87 -1.41 -9.17
CA LEU A 374 23.08 -0.54 -8.31
C LEU A 374 21.65 -1.08 -8.20
N THR A 375 21.25 -1.45 -6.99
CA THR A 375 19.91 -1.95 -6.68
C THR A 375 19.13 -0.87 -5.96
N VAL A 376 17.98 -0.50 -6.50
CA VAL A 376 17.12 0.57 -6.00
C VAL A 376 15.80 -0.02 -5.52
N THR A 377 15.41 0.33 -4.30
CA THR A 377 14.09 0.11 -3.71
C THR A 377 13.54 1.44 -3.20
N PHE A 378 12.26 1.49 -2.85
CA PHE A 378 11.71 2.60 -2.09
C PHE A 378 10.77 2.12 -0.99
N LYS A 379 10.59 2.95 0.04
CA LYS A 379 9.50 2.86 1.02
C LYS A 379 8.50 3.97 0.76
N ASN A 380 7.23 3.62 0.59
CA ASN A 380 6.15 4.60 0.40
C ASN A 380 5.74 5.23 1.75
N GLU A 381 4.69 6.05 1.73
CA GLU A 381 4.14 6.71 2.93
C GLU A 381 3.55 5.75 3.97
N PHE A 382 3.24 4.51 3.58
CA PHE A 382 2.78 3.44 4.45
C PHE A 382 3.91 2.52 4.91
N ASN A 383 5.18 2.93 4.74
CA ASN A 383 6.40 2.15 4.98
C ASN A 383 6.52 0.83 4.21
N ALA A 384 5.63 0.59 3.25
CA ALA A 384 5.66 -0.60 2.43
C ALA A 384 6.83 -0.52 1.43
N THR A 385 7.61 -1.60 1.34
CA THR A 385 8.83 -1.64 0.53
C THR A 385 8.53 -2.15 -0.88
N SER A 386 9.04 -1.45 -1.89
CA SER A 386 8.88 -1.86 -3.29
C SER A 386 9.72 -3.10 -3.63
N PRO A 387 9.34 -3.86 -4.68
CA PRO A 387 10.27 -4.74 -5.35
C PRO A 387 11.51 -3.97 -5.84
N ALA A 388 12.64 -4.65 -5.95
CA ALA A 388 13.91 -4.05 -6.33
C ALA A 388 14.03 -3.83 -7.85
N LYS A 389 14.68 -2.73 -8.25
CA LYS A 389 15.16 -2.49 -9.62
C LYS A 389 16.68 -2.44 -9.60
N THR A 390 17.32 -3.35 -10.33
CA THR A 390 18.76 -3.34 -10.55
C THR A 390 19.10 -2.68 -11.88
N VAL A 391 20.13 -1.84 -11.88
CA VAL A 391 20.79 -1.31 -13.07
C VAL A 391 22.29 -1.58 -12.96
N THR A 392 22.90 -1.91 -14.10
CA THR A 392 24.36 -2.10 -14.21
C THR A 392 24.93 -0.90 -14.93
N VAL A 393 26.02 -0.35 -14.38
CA VAL A 393 26.73 0.77 -14.98
C VAL A 393 27.32 0.34 -16.33
N VAL A 394 26.91 1.01 -17.39
CA VAL A 394 27.35 0.75 -18.76
C VAL A 394 28.72 1.40 -18.98
N ASP A 395 29.58 0.73 -19.74
CA ASP A 395 30.85 1.30 -20.18
C ASP A 395 30.61 2.21 -21.39
N LYS A 396 30.88 3.50 -21.23
CA LYS A 396 30.86 4.51 -22.29
C LYS A 396 32.21 5.18 -22.49
N THR A 397 33.24 4.73 -21.78
CA THR A 397 34.58 5.31 -21.85
C THR A 397 35.35 4.70 -23.03
N PRO A 398 35.70 5.47 -24.07
CA PRO A 398 36.50 4.94 -25.17
C PRO A 398 37.92 4.59 -24.73
N PRO A 399 38.59 3.64 -25.42
CA PRO A 399 40.02 3.44 -25.26
C PRO A 399 40.81 4.73 -25.46
N ALA A 400 41.97 4.81 -24.81
CA ALA A 400 42.96 5.82 -25.14
C ALA A 400 43.33 5.76 -26.64
N THR A 401 43.75 6.90 -27.19
CA THR A 401 44.23 7.00 -28.56
C THR A 401 45.38 6.00 -28.79
N PRO A 402 45.33 5.14 -29.82
CA PRO A 402 46.39 4.15 -30.05
C PRO A 402 47.72 4.82 -30.35
N THR A 403 48.82 4.16 -30.03
CA THR A 403 50.14 4.58 -30.51
C THR A 403 50.53 3.78 -31.74
N ILE A 404 51.19 4.41 -32.71
CA ILE A 404 51.70 3.75 -33.91
C ILE A 404 53.22 3.93 -33.95
N SER A 405 53.97 2.82 -33.94
CA SER A 405 55.43 2.83 -34.13
C SER A 405 55.81 3.38 -35.51
N THR A 406 57.08 3.73 -35.71
CA THR A 406 57.58 4.23 -37.00
C THR A 406 57.30 3.25 -38.15
N ILE A 407 56.82 3.77 -39.29
CA ILE A 407 56.53 2.99 -40.50
C ILE A 407 57.48 3.48 -41.61
N LYS A 408 58.26 2.56 -42.18
CA LYS A 408 59.11 2.79 -43.35
C LYS A 408 58.46 2.19 -44.59
N LYS A 409 58.87 2.60 -45.79
CA LYS A 409 58.41 2.02 -47.07
C LYS A 409 58.53 0.48 -47.18
N THR A 410 59.38 -0.17 -46.38
CA THR A 410 59.58 -1.63 -46.35
C THR A 410 58.85 -2.33 -45.19
N THR A 411 58.14 -1.59 -44.33
CA THR A 411 57.47 -2.15 -43.15
C THR A 411 56.34 -3.09 -43.55
N LYS A 412 56.47 -4.37 -43.19
CA LYS A 412 55.43 -5.41 -43.37
C LYS A 412 54.54 -5.61 -42.15
N THR A 413 54.91 -5.03 -41.01
CA THR A 413 54.21 -5.20 -39.74
C THR A 413 54.19 -3.89 -38.97
N VAL A 414 53.01 -3.41 -38.63
CA VAL A 414 52.82 -2.24 -37.77
C VAL A 414 52.61 -2.70 -36.33
N THR A 415 53.36 -2.08 -35.41
CA THR A 415 53.23 -2.31 -33.98
C THR A 415 52.75 -1.05 -33.27
N GLY A 416 52.18 -1.23 -32.09
CA GLY A 416 51.69 -0.12 -31.27
C GLY A 416 51.08 -0.58 -29.97
N LYS A 417 50.49 0.36 -29.23
CA LYS A 417 49.74 0.11 -27.99
C LYS A 417 48.35 0.73 -28.04
N THR A 418 47.41 0.11 -27.35
CA THR A 418 46.06 0.60 -27.05
C THR A 418 45.59 -0.03 -25.75
N GLU A 419 44.32 0.18 -25.37
CA GLU A 419 43.69 -0.61 -24.31
C GLU A 419 43.82 -2.12 -24.54
N ALA A 420 44.08 -2.85 -23.46
CA ALA A 420 44.15 -4.30 -23.48
C ALA A 420 42.86 -4.90 -24.06
N TYR A 421 43.02 -5.87 -24.96
CA TYR A 421 41.89 -6.55 -25.61
C TYR A 421 41.00 -5.67 -26.52
N ALA A 422 41.30 -4.39 -26.73
CA ALA A 422 40.61 -3.58 -27.72
C ALA A 422 40.97 -4.03 -29.16
N THR A 423 40.04 -3.89 -30.10
CA THR A 423 40.25 -4.18 -31.52
C THR A 423 40.82 -2.95 -32.22
N ILE A 424 42.06 -3.05 -32.72
CA ILE A 424 42.69 -2.02 -33.55
C ILE A 424 42.32 -2.22 -35.01
N GLN A 425 41.96 -1.13 -35.67
CA GLN A 425 41.78 -1.05 -37.12
C GLN A 425 42.77 -0.03 -37.70
N LEU A 426 43.56 -0.44 -38.68
CA LEU A 426 44.45 0.41 -39.46
C LEU A 426 43.79 0.75 -40.80
N LYS A 427 43.82 2.02 -41.19
CA LYS A 427 43.27 2.53 -42.44
C LYS A 427 44.28 3.39 -43.19
N VAL A 428 44.20 3.34 -44.51
CA VAL A 428 44.81 4.34 -45.42
C VAL A 428 43.66 4.96 -46.20
N LYS A 429 43.54 6.28 -46.14
CA LYS A 429 42.31 6.99 -46.53
C LYS A 429 41.11 6.36 -45.79
N GLN A 430 40.12 5.82 -46.50
CA GLN A 430 38.98 5.12 -45.89
C GLN A 430 39.09 3.59 -45.92
N LYS A 431 40.09 3.02 -46.59
CA LYS A 431 40.25 1.57 -46.76
C LYS A 431 40.96 0.94 -45.57
N VAL A 432 40.37 -0.11 -44.99
CA VAL A 432 41.00 -0.91 -43.94
C VAL A 432 42.17 -1.69 -44.55
N ILE A 433 43.36 -1.51 -43.98
CA ILE A 433 44.58 -2.20 -44.38
C ILE A 433 45.03 -3.26 -43.36
N GLY A 434 44.38 -3.32 -42.20
CA GLY A 434 44.59 -4.36 -41.20
C GLY A 434 43.70 -4.17 -39.97
N SER A 435 43.43 -5.27 -39.27
CA SER A 435 42.67 -5.26 -38.02
C SER A 435 43.16 -6.36 -37.08
N ARG A 436 43.30 -6.06 -35.78
CA ARG A 436 43.65 -7.08 -34.78
C ARG A 436 43.29 -6.64 -33.37
N LYS A 437 42.94 -7.61 -32.52
CA LYS A 437 42.79 -7.43 -31.08
C LYS A 437 44.16 -7.25 -30.40
N ALA A 438 44.29 -6.25 -29.54
CA ALA A 438 45.47 -6.09 -28.69
C ALA A 438 45.56 -7.20 -27.63
N ASP A 439 46.76 -7.49 -27.18
CA ASP A 439 46.99 -8.48 -26.12
C ASP A 439 46.63 -7.95 -24.73
N LYS A 440 46.86 -8.77 -23.68
CA LYS A 440 46.60 -8.42 -22.28
C LYS A 440 47.37 -7.21 -21.76
N SER A 441 48.46 -6.85 -22.45
CA SER A 441 49.29 -5.68 -22.15
C SER A 441 48.97 -4.47 -23.04
N GLY A 442 47.96 -4.59 -23.90
CA GLY A 442 47.57 -3.54 -24.84
C GLY A 442 48.46 -3.46 -26.08
N LYS A 443 49.45 -4.35 -26.26
CA LYS A 443 50.31 -4.34 -27.44
C LYS A 443 49.59 -5.00 -28.61
N TYR A 444 49.81 -4.47 -29.81
CA TYR A 444 49.35 -5.07 -31.04
C TYR A 444 50.45 -5.13 -32.10
N THR A 445 50.31 -6.12 -32.98
CA THR A 445 51.19 -6.38 -34.11
C THR A 445 50.32 -6.80 -35.28
N ILE A 446 50.24 -5.96 -36.33
CA ILE A 446 49.36 -6.15 -37.49
C ILE A 446 50.21 -6.25 -38.74
N LYS A 447 50.08 -7.35 -39.48
CA LYS A 447 50.70 -7.49 -40.81
C LYS A 447 49.95 -6.58 -41.80
N ILE A 448 50.69 -5.83 -42.60
CA ILE A 448 50.17 -4.95 -43.66
C ILE A 448 51.00 -5.11 -44.93
N THR A 449 50.41 -4.78 -46.08
CA THR A 449 51.18 -4.55 -47.31
C THR A 449 52.01 -3.27 -47.14
N PRO A 450 53.31 -3.25 -47.51
CA PRO A 450 54.12 -2.04 -47.45
C PRO A 450 53.47 -0.87 -48.19
N GLN A 451 53.59 0.33 -47.63
CA GLN A 451 52.94 1.55 -48.12
C GLN A 451 53.98 2.50 -48.72
N LYS A 452 53.58 3.38 -49.64
CA LYS A 452 54.47 4.40 -50.24
C LYS A 452 54.85 5.46 -49.20
N SER A 453 56.06 6.01 -49.30
CA SER A 453 56.47 7.17 -48.49
C SER A 453 55.50 8.34 -48.69
N GLY A 454 55.23 9.09 -47.61
CA GLY A 454 54.21 10.14 -47.59
C GLY A 454 52.77 9.65 -47.35
N THR A 455 52.51 8.33 -47.32
CA THR A 455 51.18 7.79 -47.01
C THR A 455 50.85 7.96 -45.53
N THR A 456 49.67 8.49 -45.20
CA THR A 456 49.17 8.55 -43.82
C THR A 456 48.39 7.29 -43.45
N VAL A 457 48.87 6.57 -42.44
CA VAL A 457 48.17 5.45 -41.80
C VAL A 457 47.42 5.96 -40.58
N THR A 458 46.13 5.65 -40.48
CA THR A 458 45.27 5.99 -39.34
C THR A 458 44.96 4.75 -38.52
N ALA A 459 45.09 4.81 -37.20
CA ALA A 459 44.70 3.75 -36.27
C ALA A 459 43.55 4.20 -35.37
N THR A 460 42.53 3.36 -35.21
CA THR A 460 41.48 3.52 -34.20
C THR A 460 41.34 2.22 -33.40
N ALA A 461 40.99 2.34 -32.12
CA ALA A 461 40.66 1.22 -31.25
C ALA A 461 39.18 1.19 -30.94
N THR A 462 38.64 -0.02 -30.75
CA THR A 462 37.30 -0.24 -30.20
C THR A 462 37.40 -1.21 -29.04
N ASP A 463 36.92 -0.82 -27.86
CA ASP A 463 36.91 -1.68 -26.67
C ASP A 463 35.91 -2.84 -26.80
N LYS A 464 35.72 -3.58 -25.70
CA LYS A 464 34.73 -4.66 -25.61
C LYS A 464 33.28 -4.15 -25.58
N ALA A 465 33.05 -2.94 -25.08
CA ALA A 465 31.74 -2.31 -24.99
C ALA A 465 31.29 -1.63 -26.30
N GLY A 466 32.19 -1.55 -27.29
CA GLY A 466 31.97 -0.92 -28.58
C GLY A 466 32.35 0.56 -28.64
N ASN A 467 32.94 1.14 -27.60
CA ASN A 467 33.36 2.54 -27.62
C ASN A 467 34.63 2.67 -28.47
N LYS A 468 34.68 3.72 -29.29
CA LYS A 468 35.75 3.93 -30.28
C LYS A 468 36.65 5.09 -29.89
N SER A 469 37.96 4.87 -29.90
CA SER A 469 38.95 5.88 -29.57
C SER A 469 39.06 6.98 -30.64
N LYS A 470 39.69 8.10 -30.26
CA LYS A 470 40.17 9.08 -31.23
C LYS A 470 41.21 8.45 -32.16
N PRO A 471 41.26 8.84 -33.45
CA PRO A 471 42.24 8.31 -34.39
C PRO A 471 43.66 8.78 -34.05
N ALA A 472 44.63 7.89 -34.25
CA ALA A 472 46.05 8.22 -34.30
C ALA A 472 46.54 8.17 -35.75
N THR A 473 47.47 9.03 -36.13
CA THR A 473 48.02 9.05 -37.49
C THR A 473 49.52 8.91 -37.50
N ARG A 474 50.07 8.19 -38.48
CA ARG A 474 51.51 8.08 -38.74
C ARG A 474 51.77 8.13 -40.23
N THR A 475 52.65 9.04 -40.66
CA THR A 475 53.12 9.11 -42.04
C THR A 475 54.26 8.11 -42.25
N VAL A 476 54.21 7.42 -43.39
CA VAL A 476 55.26 6.49 -43.82
C VAL A 476 56.49 7.29 -44.26
N GLN A 477 57.65 6.94 -43.68
CA GLN A 477 58.96 7.50 -44.01
C GLN A 477 59.56 6.83 -45.26
#